data_AF-A0A953FVV8-F1
#
_entry.id   AF-A0A953FVV8-F1
#
_cell.length_a   1.000
_cell.length_b   1.000
_cell.length_c   1.000
_cell.angle_alpha   90.00
_cell.angle_beta   90.00
_cell.angle_gamma   90.00
#
_symmetry.space_group_name_H-M   'P 1'
#
loop_
_entity.id
_entity.type
_entity.pdbx_description
1 polymer ?
#
loop_
_entity_poly.entity_id
_entity_poly.type
_entity_poly.pdbx_seq_one_letter_code
_entity_poly.pdbx_strand_id
1 'polypeptide(L)'
;MSDTQEPSTQSESRPPAQPAVGSFETFLLELTKHLGREQILSNLRVLTKGLFVSEPFAQTLVAKYQEWHKTVTGSFSQQSDERARKHLFGQEDPKVYYLIEGKQCLTGFLAALPFAQPDRLPIPHYPGSLIDAATQLHPKDPFLQSAAGIKAVTDLAKGLQFSLQVKRWEYRISPELLQRFSEMVIQSRRLNREFDQVQRGLRYALPALSTVLSRARLLRGKKKTLIPSKFRRDPKLKLVRFKRLYFVLLDENRIDHIYELRARNLVIFLRQELDLLKRDKHSQRIGGLSLAIKPGPSAGFISIKGHKLRISRRVFSRFLEGLLRLRESPAELPSHYTLRDAIKLLAQLLQQGTWIPKREIPQRIFEKLAGHETLIQSGQWYFIISGEIIESALLA
;
A
#
# COMPACT_ATOMS: atom_id res chain seq x y z
N MET A 1 -30.45 -67.85 -23.06
CA MET A 1 -29.93 -66.69 -23.84
C MET A 1 -30.26 -65.46 -23.01
N SER A 2 -29.32 -64.74 -22.39
CA SER A 2 -27.90 -64.63 -22.70
C SER A 2 -27.11 -64.31 -21.44
N ASP A 3 -26.11 -65.14 -21.14
CA ASP A 3 -24.98 -64.79 -20.30
C ASP A 3 -24.25 -63.61 -20.95
N THR A 4 -24.06 -62.52 -20.21
CA THR A 4 -23.14 -61.46 -20.62
C THR A 4 -21.95 -61.50 -19.68
N GLN A 5 -20.85 -62.03 -20.21
CA GLN A 5 -19.52 -62.01 -19.62
C GLN A 5 -18.92 -60.59 -19.62
N GLU A 6 -17.97 -60.42 -18.71
CA GLU A 6 -17.26 -59.22 -18.26
C GLU A 6 -16.61 -58.32 -19.35
N PRO A 7 -16.05 -57.17 -18.93
CA PRO A 7 -14.59 -57.23 -18.79
C PRO A 7 -14.08 -56.65 -17.46
N SER A 8 -13.41 -57.53 -16.72
CA SER A 8 -12.48 -57.24 -15.63
C SER A 8 -11.31 -56.42 -16.18
N THR A 9 -11.29 -55.12 -15.88
CA THR A 9 -10.14 -54.26 -16.18
C THR A 9 -9.09 -54.46 -15.08
N GLN A 10 -8.20 -55.41 -15.31
CA GLN A 10 -6.93 -55.47 -14.58
C GLN A 10 -6.12 -54.22 -14.96
N SER A 11 -6.18 -53.21 -14.09
CA SER A 11 -5.28 -52.07 -14.09
C SER A 11 -3.88 -52.57 -13.71
N GLU A 12 -3.09 -52.99 -14.71
CA GLU A 12 -1.66 -53.18 -14.56
C GLU A 12 -1.04 -51.88 -14.04
N SER A 13 -0.66 -51.90 -12.75
CA SER A 13 0.12 -50.86 -12.12
C SER A 13 1.50 -50.81 -12.76
N ARG A 14 1.67 -50.00 -13.81
CA ARG A 14 2.98 -49.66 -14.34
C ARG A 14 3.87 -49.17 -13.18
N PRO A 15 5.09 -49.70 -13.02
CA PRO A 15 6.01 -49.17 -12.02
C PRO A 15 6.22 -47.68 -12.30
N PRO A 16 6.22 -46.83 -11.27
CA PRO A 16 6.28 -45.39 -11.50
C PRO A 16 7.58 -45.00 -12.18
N ALA A 17 7.49 -44.16 -13.21
CA ALA A 17 8.63 -43.63 -13.93
C ALA A 17 9.68 -43.10 -12.94
N GLN A 18 10.94 -43.51 -13.12
CA GLN A 18 12.04 -42.94 -12.36
C GLN A 18 12.23 -41.47 -12.74
N PRO A 19 12.57 -40.59 -11.79
CA PRO A 19 12.80 -39.19 -12.08
C PRO A 19 13.95 -39.04 -13.07
N ALA A 20 13.79 -38.17 -14.07
CA ALA A 20 14.85 -37.89 -15.04
C ALA A 20 16.11 -37.39 -14.32
N VAL A 21 17.29 -37.82 -14.79
CA VAL A 21 18.58 -37.36 -14.27
C VAL A 21 18.65 -35.83 -14.43
N GLY A 22 18.93 -35.11 -13.35
CA GLY A 22 18.93 -33.64 -13.34
C GLY A 22 17.54 -33.00 -13.13
N SER A 23 16.52 -33.78 -12.78
CA SER A 23 15.23 -33.24 -12.32
C SER A 23 15.32 -32.62 -10.92
N PHE A 24 14.38 -31.73 -10.61
CA PHE A 24 14.27 -31.14 -9.27
C PHE A 24 14.01 -32.18 -8.18
N GLU A 25 13.27 -33.25 -8.49
CA GLU A 25 13.07 -34.38 -7.58
C GLU A 25 14.40 -35.06 -7.20
N THR A 26 15.31 -35.22 -8.17
CA THR A 26 16.66 -35.77 -7.92
C THR A 26 17.47 -34.85 -7.01
N PHE A 27 17.37 -33.54 -7.21
CA PHE A 27 17.99 -32.55 -6.31
C PHE A 27 17.47 -32.70 -4.87
N LEU A 28 16.15 -32.83 -4.66
CA LEU A 28 15.60 -32.97 -3.32
C LEU A 28 15.98 -34.28 -2.63
N LEU A 29 16.02 -35.38 -3.37
CA LEU A 29 16.51 -36.66 -2.86
C LEU A 29 17.98 -36.55 -2.44
N GLU A 30 18.81 -35.84 -3.21
CA GLU A 30 20.21 -35.62 -2.83
C GLU A 30 20.32 -34.68 -1.62
N LEU A 31 19.61 -33.55 -1.64
CA LEU A 31 19.57 -32.57 -0.56
C LEU A 31 19.23 -33.23 0.79
N THR A 32 18.23 -34.10 0.83
CA THR A 32 17.77 -34.75 2.05
C THR A 32 18.79 -35.72 2.66
N LYS A 33 19.75 -36.25 1.87
CA LYS A 33 20.89 -37.02 2.41
C LYS A 33 21.87 -36.16 3.20
N HIS A 34 21.94 -34.86 2.88
CA HIS A 34 22.83 -33.89 3.53
C HIS A 34 22.17 -33.12 4.68
N LEU A 35 20.88 -33.33 4.92
CA LEU A 35 20.12 -32.64 5.97
C LEU A 35 19.75 -33.61 7.09
N GLY A 36 19.94 -33.16 8.34
CA GLY A 36 19.42 -33.89 9.50
C GLY A 36 17.89 -33.87 9.53
N ARG A 37 17.28 -34.88 10.16
CA ARG A 37 15.81 -34.98 10.29
C ARG A 37 15.19 -33.70 10.87
N GLU A 38 15.80 -33.10 11.88
CA GLU A 38 15.29 -31.86 12.47
C GLU A 38 15.29 -30.68 11.49
N GLN A 39 16.33 -30.54 10.65
CA GLN A 39 16.38 -29.49 9.62
C GLN A 39 15.29 -29.70 8.57
N ILE A 40 15.01 -30.94 8.17
CA ILE A 40 13.90 -31.25 7.25
C ILE A 40 12.58 -30.86 7.91
N LEU A 41 12.36 -31.30 9.16
CA LEU A 41 11.15 -31.00 9.92
C LEU A 41 10.98 -29.51 10.23
N SER A 42 12.03 -28.72 10.37
CA SER A 42 11.88 -27.28 10.61
C SER A 42 11.70 -26.48 9.31
N ASN A 43 12.24 -26.96 8.19
CA ASN A 43 12.46 -26.10 7.03
C ASN A 43 11.70 -26.49 5.76
N LEU A 44 11.27 -27.74 5.59
CA LEU A 44 10.76 -28.23 4.31
C LEU A 44 9.40 -28.92 4.46
N ARG A 45 8.45 -28.60 3.58
CA ARG A 45 7.18 -29.34 3.45
C ARG A 45 6.84 -29.60 2.00
N VAL A 46 6.42 -30.81 1.70
CA VAL A 46 5.84 -31.14 0.40
C VAL A 46 4.37 -30.77 0.41
N LEU A 47 3.96 -29.98 -0.57
CA LEU A 47 2.58 -29.54 -0.81
C LEU A 47 2.10 -30.09 -2.15
N THR A 48 0.79 -30.10 -2.37
CA THR A 48 0.17 -30.42 -3.67
C THR A 48 0.70 -29.54 -4.82
N LYS A 49 1.07 -28.30 -4.52
CA LYS A 49 1.57 -27.32 -5.51
C LYS A 49 3.09 -27.23 -5.60
N GLY A 50 3.83 -27.98 -4.79
CA GLY A 50 5.30 -28.00 -4.80
C GLY A 50 5.92 -27.99 -3.41
N LEU A 51 7.13 -27.45 -3.28
CA LEU A 51 7.89 -27.48 -2.03
C LEU A 51 7.78 -26.16 -1.29
N PHE A 52 7.30 -26.19 -0.05
CA PHE A 52 7.46 -25.08 0.87
C PHE A 52 8.83 -25.13 1.51
N VAL A 53 9.50 -23.98 1.51
CA VAL A 53 10.85 -23.79 2.02
C VAL A 53 10.81 -22.65 3.03
N SER A 54 11.14 -22.92 4.28
CA SER A 54 11.16 -21.88 5.31
C SER A 54 12.11 -20.74 4.94
N GLU A 55 11.74 -19.52 5.32
CA GLU A 55 12.47 -18.30 5.00
C GLU A 55 13.93 -18.32 5.50
N PRO A 56 14.23 -18.78 6.74
CA PRO A 56 15.62 -18.90 7.21
C PRO A 56 16.47 -19.88 6.40
N PHE A 57 15.85 -20.89 5.78
CA PHE A 57 16.55 -21.95 5.05
C PHE A 57 16.71 -21.65 3.54
N ALA A 58 16.00 -20.65 3.01
CA ALA A 58 15.95 -20.39 1.58
C ALA A 58 17.32 -20.10 0.96
N GLN A 59 18.19 -19.34 1.63
CA GLN A 59 19.54 -19.07 1.12
C GLN A 59 20.41 -20.34 1.12
N THR A 60 20.28 -21.18 2.14
CA THR A 60 20.97 -22.47 2.20
C THR A 60 20.50 -23.39 1.06
N LEU A 61 19.20 -23.42 0.78
CA LEU A 61 18.65 -24.18 -0.35
C LEU A 61 19.20 -23.69 -1.69
N VAL A 62 19.26 -22.38 -1.91
CA VAL A 62 19.84 -21.77 -3.13
C VAL A 62 21.31 -22.18 -3.30
N ALA A 63 22.11 -22.09 -2.25
CA ALA A 63 23.52 -22.49 -2.28
C ALA A 63 23.69 -23.98 -2.59
N LYS A 64 22.89 -24.85 -1.95
CA LYS A 64 22.90 -26.30 -2.20
C LYS A 64 22.43 -26.65 -3.62
N TYR A 65 21.46 -25.92 -4.14
CA TYR A 65 21.01 -26.07 -5.52
C TYR A 65 22.10 -25.68 -6.53
N GLN A 66 22.81 -24.57 -6.31
CA GLN A 66 23.94 -24.17 -7.16
C GLN A 66 25.07 -25.21 -7.13
N GLU A 67 25.40 -25.75 -5.95
CA GLU A 67 26.39 -26.80 -5.78
C GLU A 67 26.00 -28.06 -6.58
N TRP A 68 24.78 -28.56 -6.36
CA TRP A 68 24.25 -29.71 -7.08
C TRP A 68 24.17 -29.47 -8.60
N HIS A 69 23.68 -28.32 -9.05
CA HIS A 69 23.55 -28.01 -10.46
C HIS A 69 24.90 -28.01 -11.18
N LYS A 70 25.97 -27.51 -10.53
CA LYS A 70 27.34 -27.61 -11.05
C LYS A 70 27.79 -29.06 -11.23
N THR A 71 27.51 -29.92 -10.24
CA THR A 71 27.89 -31.34 -10.32
C THR A 71 27.18 -32.09 -11.45
N VAL A 72 25.90 -31.78 -11.71
CA VAL A 72 25.11 -32.47 -12.74
C VAL A 72 25.38 -31.93 -14.14
N THR A 73 25.55 -30.62 -14.32
CA THR A 73 25.73 -30.02 -15.65
C THR A 73 27.17 -29.95 -16.13
N GLY A 74 28.15 -30.19 -15.24
CA GLY A 74 29.57 -30.02 -15.56
C GLY A 74 29.97 -28.58 -15.90
N SER A 75 29.05 -27.61 -15.75
CA SER A 75 29.31 -26.21 -16.05
C SER A 75 30.08 -25.56 -14.89
N PHE A 76 31.27 -25.05 -15.21
CA PHE A 76 32.09 -24.28 -14.26
C PHE A 76 31.53 -22.86 -14.00
N SER A 77 30.55 -22.40 -14.78
CA SER A 77 29.96 -21.07 -14.57
C SER A 77 29.06 -21.08 -13.32
N GLN A 78 29.42 -20.27 -12.32
CA GLN A 78 28.52 -19.98 -11.20
C GLN A 78 27.25 -19.31 -11.74
N GLN A 79 26.10 -19.98 -11.63
CA GLN A 79 24.82 -19.29 -11.75
C GLN A 79 24.76 -18.21 -10.67
N SER A 80 24.39 -16.99 -11.04
CA SER A 80 24.11 -15.94 -10.05
C SER A 80 22.98 -16.38 -9.11
N ASP A 81 23.02 -15.91 -7.87
CA ASP A 81 21.98 -16.17 -6.86
C ASP A 81 20.58 -15.84 -7.38
N GLU A 82 20.46 -14.76 -8.15
CA GLU A 82 19.22 -14.33 -8.80
C GLU A 82 18.67 -15.40 -9.76
N ARG A 83 19.54 -16.00 -10.59
CA ARG A 83 19.14 -17.06 -11.53
C ARG A 83 18.73 -18.33 -10.79
N ALA A 84 19.49 -18.72 -9.78
CA ALA A 84 19.17 -19.89 -8.96
C ALA A 84 17.83 -19.70 -8.22
N ARG A 85 17.59 -18.53 -7.62
CA ARG A 85 16.30 -18.17 -7.00
C ARG A 85 15.15 -18.21 -7.99
N LYS A 86 15.33 -17.61 -9.17
CA LYS A 86 14.32 -17.62 -10.23
C LYS A 86 14.01 -19.03 -10.70
N HIS A 87 15.01 -19.92 -10.78
CA HIS A 87 14.77 -21.31 -11.14
C HIS A 87 14.03 -22.08 -10.04
N LEU A 88 14.37 -21.87 -8.76
CA LEU A 88 13.75 -22.56 -7.64
C LEU A 88 12.32 -22.07 -7.37
N PHE A 89 12.09 -20.75 -7.38
CA PHE A 89 10.86 -20.13 -6.91
C PHE A 89 10.06 -19.43 -8.01
N GLY A 90 10.53 -19.49 -9.27
CA GLY A 90 9.92 -18.83 -10.43
C GLY A 90 10.19 -17.33 -10.54
N GLN A 91 10.71 -16.69 -9.48
CA GLN A 91 10.95 -15.25 -9.40
C GLN A 91 12.21 -14.93 -8.57
N GLU A 92 12.82 -13.77 -8.81
CA GLU A 92 14.02 -13.31 -8.09
C GLU A 92 13.71 -12.91 -6.64
N ASP A 93 12.56 -12.24 -6.41
CA ASP A 93 12.01 -11.91 -5.09
C ASP A 93 10.72 -12.71 -4.87
N PRO A 94 10.83 -13.97 -4.39
CA PRO A 94 9.68 -14.84 -4.26
C PRO A 94 8.68 -14.38 -3.19
N LYS A 95 7.39 -14.59 -3.46
CA LYS A 95 6.32 -14.30 -2.50
C LYS A 95 6.49 -15.13 -1.23
N VAL A 96 6.25 -14.48 -0.10
CA VAL A 96 6.27 -15.15 1.20
C VAL A 96 4.87 -15.65 1.54
N TYR A 97 4.82 -16.87 2.04
CA TYR A 97 3.62 -17.53 2.51
C TYR A 97 3.74 -17.93 3.98
N TYR A 98 2.58 -18.02 4.64
CA TYR A 98 2.45 -18.75 5.90
C TYR A 98 1.98 -20.17 5.65
N LEU A 99 2.60 -21.11 6.36
CA LEU A 99 2.16 -22.49 6.48
C LEU A 99 1.80 -22.76 7.95
N ILE A 100 0.55 -23.18 8.21
CA ILE A 100 -0.02 -23.31 9.56
C ILE A 100 -0.11 -24.78 9.96
N GLU A 101 0.81 -25.24 10.80
CA GLU A 101 0.86 -26.61 11.28
C GLU A 101 0.47 -26.69 12.75
N GLY A 102 -0.80 -27.04 13.01
CA GLY A 102 -1.35 -27.12 14.35
C GLY A 102 -1.21 -25.80 15.10
N LYS A 103 -0.28 -25.74 16.06
CA LYS A 103 0.00 -24.52 16.83
C LYS A 103 1.15 -23.67 16.27
N GLN A 104 1.86 -24.13 15.25
CA GLN A 104 3.01 -23.44 14.67
C GLN A 104 2.62 -22.69 13.40
N CYS A 105 3.34 -21.60 13.12
CA CYS A 105 3.22 -20.82 11.90
C CYS A 105 4.62 -20.68 11.32
N LEU A 106 4.85 -21.30 10.17
CA LEU A 106 6.10 -21.19 9.43
C LEU A 106 5.96 -20.11 8.37
N THR A 107 7.01 -19.33 8.17
CA THR A 107 7.12 -18.37 7.06
C THR A 107 8.09 -18.91 6.03
N GLY A 108 7.77 -18.79 4.75
CA GLY A 108 8.62 -19.36 3.70
C GLY A 108 8.14 -19.10 2.29
N PHE A 109 8.82 -19.71 1.34
CA PHE A 109 8.60 -19.55 -0.09
C PHE A 109 8.06 -20.85 -0.69
N LEU A 110 7.33 -20.73 -1.79
CA LEU A 110 6.86 -21.87 -2.56
C LEU A 110 7.74 -22.05 -3.81
N ALA A 111 8.44 -23.18 -3.88
CA ALA A 111 8.99 -23.68 -5.14
C ALA A 111 7.88 -24.45 -5.88
N ALA A 112 7.24 -23.79 -6.85
CA ALA A 112 6.04 -24.27 -7.53
C ALA A 112 6.36 -25.37 -8.56
N LEU A 113 6.67 -26.56 -8.06
CA LEU A 113 7.07 -27.72 -8.84
C LEU A 113 6.22 -28.91 -8.37
N PRO A 114 5.10 -29.23 -9.04
CA PRO A 114 4.24 -30.33 -8.63
C PRO A 114 5.02 -31.64 -8.70
N PHE A 115 4.94 -32.42 -7.63
CA PHE A 115 5.59 -33.72 -7.55
C PHE A 115 4.67 -34.80 -8.09
N ALA A 116 5.19 -35.66 -8.96
CA ALA A 116 4.42 -36.80 -9.45
C ALA A 116 4.14 -37.79 -8.30
N GLN A 117 5.09 -37.92 -7.37
CA GLN A 117 5.02 -38.85 -6.25
C GLN A 117 5.60 -38.23 -4.96
N PRO A 118 4.82 -37.38 -4.27
CA PRO A 118 5.28 -36.67 -3.07
C PRO A 118 5.73 -37.63 -1.96
N ASP A 119 5.10 -38.81 -1.85
CA ASP A 119 5.38 -39.81 -0.80
C ASP A 119 6.77 -40.45 -0.90
N ARG A 120 7.46 -40.32 -2.05
CA ARG A 120 8.82 -40.82 -2.22
C ARG A 120 9.88 -39.90 -1.61
N LEU A 121 9.53 -38.65 -1.34
CA LEU A 121 10.47 -37.71 -0.75
C LEU A 121 10.52 -37.95 0.77
N PRO A 122 11.72 -38.02 1.38
CA PRO A 122 11.85 -38.11 2.84
C PRO A 122 11.61 -36.73 3.50
N ILE A 123 10.57 -36.02 3.05
CA ILE A 123 10.14 -34.69 3.50
C ILE A 123 8.66 -34.79 3.88
N PRO A 124 8.22 -34.24 5.02
CA PRO A 124 6.83 -34.33 5.44
C PRO A 124 5.88 -33.73 4.41
N HIS A 125 4.80 -34.47 4.12
CA HIS A 125 3.70 -33.98 3.31
C HIS A 125 2.71 -33.17 4.16
N TYR A 126 2.36 -31.99 3.68
CA TYR A 126 1.38 -31.11 4.31
C TYR A 126 0.18 -30.90 3.36
N PRO A 127 -1.02 -31.37 3.73
CA PRO A 127 -2.20 -31.28 2.86
C PRO A 127 -2.89 -29.91 2.89
N GLY A 128 -2.49 -29.02 3.81
CA GLY A 128 -3.15 -27.72 3.99
C GLY A 128 -2.79 -26.69 2.92
N SER A 129 -3.40 -25.51 3.03
CA SER A 129 -3.19 -24.41 2.10
C SER A 129 -2.20 -23.38 2.63
N LEU A 130 -1.49 -22.72 1.71
CA LEU A 130 -0.64 -21.57 2.00
C LEU A 130 -1.48 -20.28 2.10
N ILE A 131 -1.09 -19.40 3.02
CA ILE A 131 -1.69 -18.07 3.18
C ILE A 131 -0.70 -17.03 2.67
N ASP A 132 -1.13 -16.11 1.80
CA ASP A 132 -0.26 -15.05 1.25
C ASP A 132 0.05 -13.97 2.30
N ALA A 133 1.32 -13.87 2.70
CA ALA A 133 1.79 -12.93 3.72
C ALA A 133 1.82 -11.47 3.24
N ALA A 134 1.64 -11.21 1.95
CA ALA A 134 1.48 -9.86 1.42
C ALA A 134 0.09 -9.29 1.76
N THR A 135 -0.92 -10.14 1.86
CA THR A 135 -2.33 -9.72 2.04
C THR A 135 -2.86 -9.98 3.44
N GLN A 136 -2.29 -10.95 4.17
CA GLN A 136 -2.71 -11.31 5.50
C GLN A 136 -1.51 -11.33 6.44
N LEU A 137 -1.77 -11.14 7.74
CA LEU A 137 -0.73 -11.17 8.77
C LEU A 137 -1.18 -12.13 9.88
N HIS A 138 -0.44 -13.22 10.07
CA HIS A 138 -0.80 -14.24 11.04
C HIS A 138 -0.28 -13.87 12.44
N PRO A 139 -1.08 -14.03 13.53
CA PRO A 139 -0.67 -13.63 14.89
C PRO A 139 0.54 -14.40 15.44
N LYS A 140 0.82 -15.59 14.87
CA LYS A 140 1.96 -16.42 15.24
C LYS A 140 3.15 -16.29 14.28
N ASP A 141 3.16 -15.28 13.42
CA ASP A 141 4.30 -15.02 12.55
C ASP A 141 5.59 -14.89 13.39
N PRO A 142 6.63 -15.71 13.13
CA PRO A 142 7.89 -15.68 13.88
C PRO A 142 8.56 -14.30 13.89
N PHE A 143 8.41 -13.54 12.80
CA PHE A 143 8.91 -12.17 12.71
C PHE A 143 8.21 -11.24 13.72
N LEU A 144 6.90 -11.41 13.91
CA LEU A 144 6.16 -10.63 14.91
C LEU A 144 6.49 -11.05 16.34
N GLN A 145 6.65 -12.36 16.58
CA GLN A 145 6.96 -12.89 17.91
C GLN A 145 8.33 -12.42 18.41
N SER A 146 9.27 -12.18 17.50
CA SER A 146 10.60 -11.67 17.81
C SER A 146 10.69 -10.13 17.79
N ALA A 147 9.71 -9.43 17.22
CA ALA A 147 9.73 -7.98 17.12
C ALA A 147 9.47 -7.30 18.47
N ALA A 148 10.49 -6.60 18.99
CA ALA A 148 10.38 -5.87 20.24
C ALA A 148 9.25 -4.81 20.19
N GLY A 149 8.40 -4.84 21.22
CA GLY A 149 7.29 -3.89 21.33
C GLY A 149 6.14 -4.13 20.37
N ILE A 150 6.04 -5.28 19.71
CA ILE A 150 4.90 -5.64 18.85
C ILE A 150 4.23 -6.89 19.43
N LYS A 151 2.91 -6.86 19.60
CA LYS A 151 2.13 -8.01 20.07
C LYS A 151 0.86 -8.16 19.27
N ALA A 152 0.53 -9.39 18.87
CA ALA A 152 -0.82 -9.71 18.39
C ALA A 152 -1.76 -9.83 19.59
N VAL A 153 -2.91 -9.15 19.52
CA VAL A 153 -3.93 -9.13 20.56
C VAL A 153 -5.27 -9.46 19.91
N THR A 154 -5.96 -10.47 20.40
CA THR A 154 -7.31 -10.80 19.92
C THR A 154 -8.34 -10.09 20.79
N ASP A 155 -9.13 -9.20 20.21
CA ASP A 155 -10.26 -8.52 20.83
C ASP A 155 -11.55 -9.24 20.41
N LEU A 156 -12.38 -9.67 21.37
CA LEU A 156 -13.61 -10.43 21.09
C LEU A 156 -14.58 -9.67 20.17
N ALA A 157 -14.63 -8.35 20.24
CA ALA A 157 -15.55 -7.53 19.45
C ALA A 157 -14.95 -7.07 18.12
N LYS A 158 -13.62 -7.01 18.02
CA LYS A 158 -12.92 -6.40 16.87
C LYS A 158 -11.99 -7.36 16.12
N GLY A 159 -11.89 -8.60 16.56
CA GLY A 159 -10.99 -9.61 16.01
C GLY A 159 -9.52 -9.32 16.32
N LEU A 160 -8.64 -9.73 15.40
CA LEU A 160 -7.20 -9.54 15.54
C LEU A 160 -6.83 -8.05 15.51
N GLN A 161 -6.02 -7.62 16.48
CA GLN A 161 -5.36 -6.34 16.52
C GLN A 161 -3.87 -6.50 16.80
N PHE A 162 -3.10 -5.47 16.50
CA PHE A 162 -1.69 -5.39 16.84
C PHE A 162 -1.48 -4.26 17.85
N SER A 163 -0.86 -4.59 18.97
CA SER A 163 -0.34 -3.65 19.94
C SER A 163 1.09 -3.28 19.56
N LEU A 164 1.37 -1.98 19.45
CA LEU A 164 2.67 -1.42 19.18
C LEU A 164 3.10 -0.51 20.33
N GLN A 165 4.08 -0.96 21.11
CA GLN A 165 4.73 -0.15 22.13
C GLN A 165 5.68 0.86 21.47
N VAL A 166 5.36 2.14 21.63
CA VAL A 166 6.14 3.25 21.09
C VAL A 166 6.41 4.24 22.21
N LYS A 167 7.68 4.29 22.66
CA LYS A 167 8.07 5.04 23.86
C LYS A 167 7.25 4.55 25.07
N ARG A 168 6.51 5.45 25.72
CA ARG A 168 5.63 5.16 26.86
C ARG A 168 4.19 4.82 26.49
N TRP A 169 3.86 4.79 25.20
CA TRP A 169 2.50 4.63 24.72
C TRP A 169 2.33 3.28 24.02
N GLU A 170 1.17 2.67 24.21
CA GLU A 170 0.79 1.44 23.53
C GLU A 170 -0.27 1.78 22.49
N TYR A 171 0.04 1.59 21.20
CA TYR A 171 -0.90 1.86 20.11
C TYR A 171 -1.60 0.59 19.65
N ARG A 172 -2.94 0.59 19.58
CA ARG A 172 -3.72 -0.50 18.97
C ARG A 172 -4.02 -0.21 17.50
N ILE A 173 -3.66 -1.15 16.64
CA ILE A 173 -3.71 -1.06 15.18
C ILE A 173 -4.51 -2.23 14.63
N SER A 174 -5.53 -1.95 13.82
CA SER A 174 -6.27 -3.00 13.12
C SER A 174 -5.55 -3.43 11.83
N PRO A 175 -5.79 -4.65 11.31
CA PRO A 175 -5.23 -5.12 10.05
C PRO A 175 -5.55 -4.18 8.87
N GLU A 176 -6.76 -3.64 8.80
CA GLU A 176 -7.18 -2.73 7.71
C GLU A 176 -6.41 -1.41 7.76
N LEU A 177 -6.11 -0.93 8.97
CA LEU A 177 -5.33 0.27 9.16
C LEU A 177 -3.87 0.05 8.75
N LEU A 178 -3.32 -1.12 9.10
CA LEU A 178 -1.98 -1.53 8.71
C LEU A 178 -1.84 -1.66 7.20
N GLN A 179 -2.85 -2.23 6.53
CA GLN A 179 -2.89 -2.33 5.07
C GLN A 179 -2.91 -0.95 4.42
N ARG A 180 -3.76 -0.03 4.91
CA ARG A 180 -3.76 1.36 4.43
C ARG A 180 -2.42 2.04 4.61
N PHE A 181 -1.77 1.83 5.76
CA PHE A 181 -0.43 2.36 5.99
C PHE A 181 0.59 1.79 5.00
N SER A 182 0.57 0.48 4.77
CA SER A 182 1.43 -0.18 3.77
C SER A 182 1.26 0.43 2.38
N GLU A 183 0.01 0.56 1.92
CA GLU A 183 -0.31 1.17 0.63
C GLU A 183 0.22 2.61 0.53
N MET A 184 0.06 3.41 1.58
CA MET A 184 0.58 4.78 1.61
C MET A 184 2.10 4.85 1.56
N VAL A 185 2.79 3.94 2.26
CA VAL A 185 4.26 3.85 2.24
C VAL A 185 4.73 3.54 0.83
N ILE A 186 4.17 2.51 0.19
CA ILE A 186 4.52 2.08 -1.18
C ILE A 186 4.34 3.24 -2.18
N GLN A 187 3.24 3.98 -2.06
CA GLN A 187 2.92 5.10 -2.96
C GLN A 187 3.74 6.37 -2.69
N SER A 188 4.31 6.51 -1.49
CA SER A 188 5.10 7.67 -1.10
C SER A 188 6.57 7.42 -1.43
N ARG A 189 7.10 8.06 -2.49
CA ARG A 189 8.53 7.92 -2.89
C ARG A 189 9.51 8.07 -1.73
N ARG A 190 9.21 8.93 -0.75
CA ARG A 190 10.07 9.14 0.42
C ARG A 190 9.96 8.01 1.44
N LEU A 191 8.74 7.61 1.80
CA LEU A 191 8.55 6.54 2.79
C LEU A 191 8.98 5.19 2.19
N ASN A 192 8.69 4.96 0.92
CA ASN A 192 9.11 3.76 0.21
C ASN A 192 10.65 3.60 0.18
N ARG A 193 11.41 4.70 0.03
CA ARG A 193 12.88 4.65 0.13
C ARG A 193 13.38 4.37 1.55
N GLU A 194 12.61 4.77 2.56
CA GLU A 194 12.98 4.61 3.98
C GLU A 194 12.55 3.24 4.52
N PHE A 195 11.50 2.64 3.95
CA PHE A 195 10.84 1.41 4.38
C PHE A 195 10.51 0.54 3.15
N ASP A 196 11.51 0.24 2.33
CA ASP A 196 11.38 -0.52 1.08
C ASP A 196 10.85 -1.94 1.30
N GLN A 197 11.23 -2.56 2.41
CA GLN A 197 10.77 -3.89 2.83
C GLN A 197 9.24 -4.00 2.97
N VAL A 198 8.51 -2.89 3.13
CA VAL A 198 7.03 -2.89 3.18
C VAL A 198 6.43 -3.44 1.89
N GLN A 199 7.11 -3.30 0.75
CA GLN A 199 6.68 -3.90 -0.52
C GLN A 199 6.68 -5.43 -0.48
N ARG A 200 7.52 -6.05 0.37
CA ARG A 200 7.66 -7.51 0.47
C ARG A 200 6.57 -8.17 1.30
N GLY A 201 5.86 -7.41 2.14
CA GLY A 201 4.72 -7.94 2.88
C GLY A 201 4.27 -7.11 4.05
N LEU A 202 3.06 -7.42 4.54
CA LEU A 202 2.38 -6.63 5.56
C LEU A 202 3.10 -6.67 6.92
N ARG A 203 3.81 -7.75 7.23
CA ARG A 203 4.62 -7.87 8.46
C ARG A 203 5.69 -6.80 8.62
N TYR A 204 6.25 -6.30 7.52
CA TYR A 204 7.25 -5.22 7.54
C TYR A 204 6.62 -3.84 7.78
N ALA A 205 5.30 -3.72 7.59
CA ALA A 205 4.58 -2.47 7.85
C ALA A 205 4.49 -2.15 9.35
N LEU A 206 4.50 -3.14 10.25
CA LEU A 206 4.42 -2.90 11.70
C LEU A 206 5.69 -2.23 12.28
N PRO A 207 6.91 -2.74 12.01
CA PRO A 207 8.14 -2.04 12.41
C PRO A 207 8.26 -0.64 11.78
N ALA A 208 7.88 -0.49 10.52
CA ALA A 208 7.86 0.80 9.84
C ALA A 208 6.88 1.77 10.52
N LEU A 209 5.68 1.31 10.86
CA LEU A 209 4.68 2.09 11.59
C LEU A 209 5.17 2.49 12.98
N SER A 210 5.77 1.56 13.73
CA SER A 210 6.39 1.83 15.04
C SER A 210 7.45 2.93 14.93
N THR A 211 8.33 2.83 13.94
CA THR A 211 9.37 3.83 13.66
C THR A 211 8.77 5.20 13.35
N VAL A 212 7.75 5.24 12.51
CA VAL A 212 7.04 6.47 12.13
C VAL A 212 6.35 7.11 13.34
N LEU A 213 5.62 6.32 14.14
CA LEU A 213 4.94 6.79 15.34
C LEU A 213 5.93 7.31 16.39
N SER A 214 7.10 6.69 16.53
CA SER A 214 8.13 7.11 17.48
C SER A 214 8.61 8.55 17.20
N ARG A 215 8.57 8.96 15.93
CA ARG A 215 8.99 10.29 15.46
C ARG A 215 7.82 11.25 15.27
N ALA A 216 6.59 10.76 15.40
CA ALA A 216 5.40 11.57 15.24
C ALA A 216 5.19 12.48 16.46
N ARG A 217 4.50 13.60 16.24
CA ARG A 217 4.21 14.60 17.28
C ARG A 217 2.72 14.91 17.30
N LEU A 218 2.17 15.07 18.50
CA LEU A 218 0.80 15.54 18.66
C LEU A 218 0.65 16.94 18.04
N LEU A 219 -0.36 17.13 17.21
CA LEU A 219 -0.74 18.43 16.69
C LEU A 219 -1.54 19.19 17.73
N ARG A 220 -1.03 20.34 18.14
CA ARG A 220 -1.71 21.27 19.04
C ARG A 220 -2.66 22.14 18.22
N GLY A 221 -3.84 22.47 18.78
CA GLY A 221 -5.00 23.06 18.08
C GLY A 221 -4.82 24.45 17.43
N LYS A 222 -3.63 25.06 17.52
CA LYS A 222 -3.32 26.32 16.82
C LYS A 222 -3.03 26.12 15.32
N LYS A 223 -2.69 24.90 14.89
CA LYS A 223 -2.35 24.63 13.48
C LYS A 223 -3.58 24.21 12.69
N LYS A 224 -3.96 25.01 11.69
CA LYS A 224 -5.04 24.65 10.78
C LYS A 224 -4.66 23.40 9.99
N THR A 225 -5.49 22.36 10.06
CA THR A 225 -5.18 21.04 9.50
C THR A 225 -6.34 20.53 8.68
N LEU A 226 -6.03 20.10 7.45
CA LEU A 226 -6.99 19.41 6.58
C LEU A 226 -7.25 18.01 7.15
N ILE A 227 -8.50 17.72 7.49
CA ILE A 227 -8.96 16.44 8.03
C ILE A 227 -9.99 15.78 7.11
N PRO A 228 -10.12 14.43 7.15
CA PRO A 228 -11.23 13.73 6.49
C PRO A 228 -12.59 14.22 6.99
N SER A 229 -13.58 14.30 6.10
CA SER A 229 -14.90 14.86 6.42
C SER A 229 -15.62 14.13 7.54
N LYS A 230 -15.36 12.83 7.72
CA LYS A 230 -15.95 12.03 8.81
C LYS A 230 -15.61 12.54 10.21
N PHE A 231 -14.51 13.29 10.37
CA PHE A 231 -14.04 13.80 11.66
C PHE A 231 -14.41 15.26 11.92
N ARG A 232 -15.12 15.92 10.99
CA ARG A 232 -15.44 17.35 11.06
C ARG A 232 -16.13 17.75 12.37
N ARG A 233 -17.02 16.89 12.86
CA ARG A 233 -17.88 17.14 14.01
C ARG A 233 -17.32 16.57 15.31
N ASP A 234 -16.09 16.05 15.30
CA ASP A 234 -15.48 15.48 16.50
C ASP A 234 -14.74 16.57 17.30
N PRO A 235 -15.27 16.99 18.46
CA PRO A 235 -14.62 18.02 19.29
C PRO A 235 -13.38 17.49 20.02
N LYS A 236 -13.24 16.17 20.15
CA LYS A 236 -12.14 15.50 20.87
C LYS A 236 -11.07 14.98 19.92
N LEU A 237 -11.12 15.37 18.65
CA LEU A 237 -10.21 14.91 17.61
C LEU A 237 -8.74 15.14 18.01
N LYS A 238 -8.02 14.04 18.28
CA LYS A 238 -6.57 14.07 18.54
C LYS A 238 -5.84 13.64 17.26
N LEU A 239 -4.94 14.49 16.80
CA LEU A 239 -4.13 14.23 15.61
C LEU A 239 -2.66 14.10 15.98
N VAL A 240 -2.03 13.02 15.55
CA VAL A 240 -0.58 12.84 15.60
C VAL A 240 -0.02 12.97 14.18
N ARG A 241 1.10 13.68 14.01
CA ARG A 241 1.68 13.95 12.70
C ARG A 241 3.14 13.55 12.64
N PHE A 242 3.50 12.82 11.58
CA PHE A 242 4.87 12.65 11.14
C PHE A 242 5.02 13.24 9.73
N LYS A 243 5.78 14.34 9.61
CA LYS A 243 5.94 15.05 8.33
C LYS A 243 4.58 15.43 7.71
N ARG A 244 4.12 14.75 6.64
CA ARG A 244 2.83 14.94 5.94
C ARG A 244 1.86 13.78 6.14
N LEU A 245 2.23 12.80 6.97
CA LEU A 245 1.40 11.68 7.38
C LEU A 245 0.70 12.04 8.69
N TYR A 246 -0.60 11.81 8.73
CA TYR A 246 -1.48 12.14 9.85
C TYR A 246 -2.14 10.88 10.36
N PHE A 247 -2.21 10.78 11.69
CA PHE A 247 -2.84 9.71 12.45
C PHE A 247 -3.97 10.34 13.25
N VAL A 248 -5.19 9.84 13.04
CA VAL A 248 -6.36 10.21 13.84
C VAL A 248 -6.48 9.22 14.97
N LEU A 249 -6.46 9.72 16.20
CA LEU A 249 -6.64 8.90 17.38
C LEU A 249 -8.10 8.94 17.83
N LEU A 250 -8.69 7.78 18.10
CA LEU A 250 -10.04 7.67 18.67
C LEU A 250 -10.02 7.98 20.18
N ASP A 251 -8.99 7.49 20.84
CA ASP A 251 -8.68 7.71 22.26
C ASP A 251 -7.17 7.99 22.40
N GLU A 252 -6.57 7.84 23.58
CA GLU A 252 -5.14 8.15 23.75
C GLU A 252 -4.21 7.18 23.00
N ASN A 253 -4.69 5.97 22.71
CA ASN A 253 -3.87 4.82 22.37
C ASN A 253 -4.40 4.06 21.14
N ARG A 254 -5.53 4.44 20.55
CA ARG A 254 -6.10 3.77 19.39
C ARG A 254 -6.09 4.66 18.17
N ILE A 255 -5.45 4.18 17.11
CA ILE A 255 -5.46 4.87 15.82
C ILE A 255 -6.71 4.42 15.05
N ASP A 256 -7.56 5.37 14.67
CA ASP A 256 -8.76 5.12 13.84
C ASP A 256 -8.47 5.25 12.35
N HIS A 257 -7.59 6.20 12.00
CA HIS A 257 -7.38 6.56 10.61
C HIS A 257 -5.99 7.09 10.35
N ILE A 258 -5.46 6.81 9.16
CA ILE A 258 -4.17 7.30 8.70
C ILE A 258 -4.36 7.86 7.29
N TYR A 259 -3.78 9.02 7.02
CA TYR A 259 -3.80 9.65 5.70
C TYR A 259 -2.54 10.48 5.46
N GLU A 260 -2.09 10.56 4.20
CA GLU A 260 -0.96 11.41 3.79
C GLU A 260 -1.43 12.50 2.80
N LEU A 261 -1.08 13.74 3.10
CA LEU A 261 -1.39 14.90 2.26
C LEU A 261 -0.21 15.27 1.36
N ARG A 262 0.25 14.32 0.54
CA ARG A 262 1.34 14.52 -0.43
C ARG A 262 1.20 13.65 -1.67
N ALA A 263 1.58 14.19 -2.84
CA ALA A 263 1.74 13.44 -4.10
C ALA A 263 0.55 12.53 -4.43
N ARG A 264 0.80 11.25 -4.78
CA ARG A 264 -0.25 10.29 -5.15
C ARG A 264 -1.26 10.06 -4.03
N ASN A 265 -0.83 10.04 -2.77
CA ASN A 265 -1.71 9.90 -1.61
C ASN A 265 -2.66 11.11 -1.47
N LEU A 266 -2.20 12.33 -1.75
CA LEU A 266 -3.08 13.50 -1.80
C LEU A 266 -4.15 13.33 -2.89
N VAL A 267 -3.78 12.89 -4.09
CA VAL A 267 -4.76 12.68 -5.18
C VAL A 267 -5.83 11.65 -4.79
N ILE A 268 -5.44 10.56 -4.12
CA ILE A 268 -6.38 9.55 -3.63
C ILE A 268 -7.28 10.13 -2.55
N PHE A 269 -6.71 10.83 -1.56
CA PHE A 269 -7.48 11.52 -0.52
C PHE A 269 -8.52 12.46 -1.12
N LEU A 270 -8.12 13.30 -2.09
CA LEU A 270 -9.03 14.23 -2.77
C LEU A 270 -10.13 13.51 -3.53
N ARG A 271 -9.82 12.40 -4.21
CA ARG A 271 -10.83 11.61 -4.91
C ARG A 271 -11.86 11.07 -3.92
N GLN A 272 -11.42 10.45 -2.83
CA GLN A 272 -12.29 9.89 -1.80
C GLN A 272 -13.19 10.97 -1.18
N GLU A 273 -12.62 12.09 -0.77
CA GLU A 273 -13.38 13.20 -0.15
C GLU A 273 -14.33 13.88 -1.14
N LEU A 274 -13.94 14.05 -2.41
CA LEU A 274 -14.85 14.57 -3.45
C LEU A 274 -16.01 13.61 -3.72
N ASP A 275 -15.74 12.30 -3.77
CA ASP A 275 -16.78 11.30 -4.01
C ASP A 275 -17.77 11.25 -2.85
N LEU A 276 -17.32 11.45 -1.61
CA LEU A 276 -18.20 11.63 -0.45
C LEU A 276 -19.08 12.87 -0.59
N LEU A 277 -18.51 14.02 -0.96
CA LEU A 277 -19.27 15.27 -1.13
C LEU A 277 -20.30 15.20 -2.27
N LYS A 278 -20.03 14.43 -3.33
CA LYS A 278 -20.98 14.25 -4.44
C LYS A 278 -22.19 13.38 -4.09
N ARG A 279 -21.99 12.41 -3.19
CA ARG A 279 -23.06 11.51 -2.71
C ARG A 279 -24.03 12.23 -1.78
N ASP A 280 -23.54 13.24 -1.06
CA ASP A 280 -24.38 14.09 -0.22
C ASP A 280 -25.15 15.11 -1.09
N LYS A 281 -26.48 14.92 -1.19
CA LYS A 281 -27.39 15.81 -1.94
C LYS A 281 -27.26 17.27 -1.50
N HIS A 282 -26.99 17.53 -0.22
CA HIS A 282 -26.83 18.88 0.32
C HIS A 282 -25.46 19.51 0.04
N SER A 283 -24.50 18.73 -0.49
CA SER A 283 -23.14 19.17 -0.79
C SER A 283 -22.85 19.27 -2.29
N GLN A 284 -23.86 19.11 -3.16
CA GLN A 284 -23.69 19.27 -4.61
C GLN A 284 -23.32 20.71 -5.02
N ARG A 285 -23.65 21.71 -4.19
CA ARG A 285 -23.24 23.10 -4.36
C ARG A 285 -22.64 23.64 -3.06
N ILE A 286 -21.38 24.07 -3.09
CA ILE A 286 -20.62 24.55 -1.93
C ILE A 286 -20.08 25.93 -2.24
N GLY A 287 -20.51 26.96 -1.49
CA GLY A 287 -20.03 28.34 -1.69
C GLY A 287 -20.31 28.92 -3.08
N GLY A 288 -21.29 28.37 -3.82
CA GLY A 288 -21.57 28.74 -5.21
C GLY A 288 -20.90 27.85 -6.26
N LEU A 289 -19.98 26.97 -5.86
CA LEU A 289 -19.36 25.97 -6.72
C LEU A 289 -20.19 24.69 -6.75
N SER A 290 -20.70 24.33 -7.94
CA SER A 290 -21.41 23.07 -8.20
C SER A 290 -20.42 21.96 -8.57
N LEU A 291 -20.41 20.86 -7.81
CA LEU A 291 -19.50 19.74 -8.04
C LEU A 291 -19.88 18.95 -9.31
N ALA A 292 -18.88 18.48 -10.06
CA ALA A 292 -19.12 17.67 -11.25
C ALA A 292 -19.60 16.26 -10.84
N ILE A 293 -20.82 15.90 -11.25
CA ILE A 293 -21.46 14.60 -10.91
C ILE A 293 -20.69 13.43 -11.53
N LYS A 294 -20.35 13.52 -12.82
CA LYS A 294 -19.63 12.46 -13.53
C LYS A 294 -18.11 12.53 -13.29
N PRO A 295 -17.41 11.38 -13.22
CA PRO A 295 -15.96 11.36 -13.25
C PRO A 295 -15.47 11.96 -14.58
N GLY A 296 -14.53 12.90 -14.51
CA GLY A 296 -14.02 13.63 -15.67
C GLY A 296 -12.94 14.63 -15.27
N PRO A 297 -12.42 15.44 -16.23
CA PRO A 297 -11.32 16.38 -15.94
C PRO A 297 -11.75 17.57 -15.08
N SER A 298 -13.07 17.79 -14.95
CA SER A 298 -13.64 18.85 -14.13
C SER A 298 -13.80 18.42 -12.67
N ALA A 299 -13.48 19.32 -11.74
CA ALA A 299 -13.89 19.23 -10.34
C ALA A 299 -15.31 19.77 -10.14
N GLY A 300 -15.69 20.79 -10.91
CA GLY A 300 -16.99 21.45 -10.80
C GLY A 300 -17.10 22.70 -11.65
N PHE A 301 -18.15 23.47 -11.40
CA PHE A 301 -18.45 24.71 -12.09
C PHE A 301 -18.82 25.80 -11.07
N ILE A 302 -18.46 27.04 -11.35
CA ILE A 302 -18.89 28.19 -10.56
C ILE A 302 -19.45 29.26 -11.50
N SER A 303 -20.53 29.91 -11.11
CA SER A 303 -21.09 31.03 -11.88
C SER A 303 -20.58 32.35 -11.29
N ILE A 304 -19.93 33.17 -12.11
CA ILE A 304 -19.35 34.46 -11.71
C ILE A 304 -19.74 35.49 -12.75
N LYS A 305 -20.41 36.57 -12.32
CA LYS A 305 -20.88 37.67 -13.21
C LYS A 305 -21.63 37.16 -14.44
N GLY A 306 -22.51 36.17 -14.26
CA GLY A 306 -23.27 35.55 -15.36
C GLY A 306 -22.52 34.48 -16.18
N HIS A 307 -21.21 34.32 -16.00
CA HIS A 307 -20.42 33.32 -16.71
C HIS A 307 -20.25 32.03 -15.90
N LYS A 308 -20.53 30.89 -16.53
CA LYS A 308 -20.30 29.56 -15.94
C LYS A 308 -18.87 29.10 -16.22
N LEU A 309 -18.05 29.09 -15.20
CA LEU A 309 -16.64 28.76 -15.27
C LEU A 309 -16.41 27.32 -14.84
N ARG A 310 -15.56 26.62 -15.58
CA ARG A 310 -15.22 25.23 -15.30
C ARG A 310 -13.93 25.16 -14.50
N ILE A 311 -13.97 24.53 -13.34
CA ILE A 311 -12.79 24.35 -12.49
C ILE A 311 -12.22 22.96 -12.74
N SER A 312 -11.00 22.90 -13.28
CA SER A 312 -10.32 21.63 -13.50
C SER A 312 -9.87 20.99 -12.18
N ARG A 313 -9.76 19.66 -12.14
CA ARG A 313 -9.20 18.96 -10.97
C ARG A 313 -7.77 19.38 -10.66
N ARG A 314 -6.98 19.71 -11.69
CA ARG A 314 -5.58 20.13 -11.53
C ARG A 314 -5.47 21.45 -10.77
N VAL A 315 -6.33 22.42 -11.10
CA VAL A 315 -6.42 23.70 -10.40
C VAL A 315 -6.81 23.49 -8.94
N PHE A 316 -7.81 22.65 -8.69
CA PHE A 316 -8.26 22.35 -7.33
C PHE A 316 -7.17 21.66 -6.49
N SER A 317 -6.48 20.67 -7.05
CA SER A 317 -5.35 20.03 -6.37
C SER A 317 -4.22 21.01 -6.07
N ARG A 318 -3.88 21.91 -7.01
CA ARG A 318 -2.85 22.95 -6.79
C ARG A 318 -3.23 23.93 -5.70
N PHE A 319 -4.48 24.39 -5.69
CA PHE A 319 -4.99 25.26 -4.61
C PHE A 319 -4.81 24.60 -3.24
N LEU A 320 -5.17 23.32 -3.12
CA LEU A 320 -5.00 22.58 -1.86
C LEU A 320 -3.53 22.36 -1.51
N GLU A 321 -2.67 22.05 -2.47
CA GLU A 321 -1.23 21.98 -2.23
C GLU A 321 -0.67 23.32 -1.75
N GLY A 322 -1.13 24.43 -2.33
CA GLY A 322 -0.82 25.79 -1.89
C GLY A 322 -1.22 25.99 -0.44
N LEU A 323 -2.49 25.76 -0.09
CA LEU A 323 -2.99 25.85 1.28
C LEU A 323 -2.17 25.02 2.27
N LEU A 324 -1.76 23.81 1.88
CA LEU A 324 -0.95 22.93 2.71
C LEU A 324 0.50 23.39 2.87
N ARG A 325 1.02 24.25 1.98
CA ARG A 325 2.38 24.79 2.04
C ARG A 325 2.47 26.13 2.77
N LEU A 326 1.36 26.85 2.90
CA LEU A 326 1.33 28.11 3.63
C LEU A 326 1.81 27.92 5.07
N ARG A 327 2.67 28.85 5.53
CA ARG A 327 3.11 28.91 6.93
C ARG A 327 1.94 29.28 7.83
N GLU A 328 1.09 30.19 7.35
CA GLU A 328 -0.11 30.67 8.01
C GLU A 328 -1.32 30.38 7.14
N SER A 329 -2.26 29.63 7.68
CA SER A 329 -3.48 29.28 6.94
C SER A 329 -4.50 30.42 7.01
N PRO A 330 -5.25 30.69 5.92
CA PRO A 330 -6.21 31.79 5.82
C PRO A 330 -7.14 31.86 7.03
N ALA A 331 -7.38 33.07 7.56
CA ALA A 331 -8.13 33.32 8.80
C ALA A 331 -9.52 32.66 8.78
N GLU A 332 -10.14 32.58 7.60
CA GLU A 332 -11.47 32.03 7.33
C GLU A 332 -11.60 30.53 7.56
N LEU A 333 -10.48 29.79 7.57
CA LEU A 333 -10.52 28.35 7.82
C LEU A 333 -10.59 28.04 9.32
N PRO A 334 -11.39 27.06 9.75
CA PRO A 334 -11.33 26.55 11.11
C PRO A 334 -10.00 25.82 11.38
N SER A 335 -9.64 25.62 12.66
CA SER A 335 -8.44 24.86 13.05
C SER A 335 -8.42 23.44 12.49
N HIS A 336 -9.58 22.80 12.39
CA HIS A 336 -9.74 21.55 11.66
C HIS A 336 -10.70 21.82 10.52
N TYR A 337 -10.18 21.86 9.30
CA TYR A 337 -10.97 22.15 8.11
C TYR A 337 -11.07 20.90 7.23
N THR A 338 -12.18 20.74 6.52
CA THR A 338 -12.35 19.64 5.57
C THR A 338 -12.20 20.12 4.13
N LEU A 339 -12.28 19.18 3.18
CA LEU A 339 -12.30 19.52 1.76
C LEU A 339 -13.43 20.50 1.42
N ARG A 340 -14.59 20.38 2.09
CA ARG A 340 -15.73 21.29 1.91
C ARG A 340 -15.39 22.73 2.26
N ASP A 341 -14.63 22.94 3.34
CA ASP A 341 -14.26 24.29 3.78
C ASP A 341 -13.25 24.91 2.81
N ALA A 342 -12.31 24.11 2.32
CA ALA A 342 -11.38 24.54 1.29
C ALA A 342 -12.10 24.87 -0.04
N ILE A 343 -13.10 24.09 -0.45
CA ILE A 343 -13.94 24.40 -1.62
C ILE A 343 -14.69 25.71 -1.42
N LYS A 344 -15.26 25.93 -0.23
CA LYS A 344 -15.96 27.17 0.10
C LYS A 344 -15.01 28.38 0.02
N LEU A 345 -13.81 28.25 0.58
CA LEU A 345 -12.78 29.29 0.50
C LEU A 345 -12.39 29.56 -0.96
N LEU A 346 -12.14 28.52 -1.76
CA LEU A 346 -11.82 28.69 -3.18
C LEU A 346 -12.95 29.41 -3.92
N ALA A 347 -14.21 29.03 -3.68
CA ALA A 347 -15.35 29.66 -4.31
C ALA A 347 -15.48 31.14 -3.92
N GLN A 348 -15.24 31.48 -2.65
CA GLN A 348 -15.20 32.86 -2.17
C GLN A 348 -14.07 33.65 -2.84
N LEU A 349 -12.85 33.13 -2.88
CA LEU A 349 -11.71 33.77 -3.55
C LEU A 349 -11.98 34.00 -5.04
N LEU A 350 -12.61 33.02 -5.72
CA LEU A 350 -12.99 33.17 -7.12
C LEU A 350 -14.04 34.26 -7.34
N GLN A 351 -15.03 34.36 -6.44
CA GLN A 351 -16.07 35.39 -6.51
C GLN A 351 -15.53 36.80 -6.23
N GLN A 352 -14.55 36.92 -5.32
CA GLN A 352 -13.94 38.18 -4.92
C GLN A 352 -12.80 38.62 -5.83
N GLY A 353 -12.16 37.70 -6.55
CA GLY A 353 -10.98 37.99 -7.36
C GLY A 353 -11.28 38.72 -8.67
N THR A 354 -10.21 39.23 -9.28
CA THR A 354 -10.26 39.97 -10.55
C THR A 354 -10.22 39.00 -11.74
N TRP A 355 -11.13 39.20 -12.69
CA TRP A 355 -11.26 38.36 -13.90
C TRP A 355 -10.84 39.17 -15.11
N ILE A 356 -9.85 38.68 -15.87
CA ILE A 356 -9.33 39.36 -17.05
C ILE A 356 -9.65 38.50 -18.30
N PRO A 357 -10.34 39.06 -19.32
CA PRO A 357 -10.52 38.41 -20.62
C PRO A 357 -9.17 38.13 -21.30
N LYS A 358 -9.04 36.96 -21.95
CA LYS A 358 -7.87 36.57 -22.75
C LYS A 358 -7.46 37.63 -23.76
N ARG A 359 -8.45 38.22 -24.44
CA ARG A 359 -8.24 39.28 -25.45
C ARG A 359 -7.63 40.57 -24.87
N GLU A 360 -7.77 40.77 -23.56
CA GLU A 360 -7.26 41.94 -22.84
C GLU A 360 -5.88 41.68 -22.20
N ILE A 361 -5.34 40.46 -22.34
CA ILE A 361 -3.98 40.13 -21.90
C ILE A 361 -3.03 40.29 -23.09
N PRO A 362 -2.07 41.23 -23.04
CA PRO A 362 -1.05 41.37 -24.08
C PRO A 362 -0.33 40.04 -24.33
N GLN A 363 -0.12 39.70 -25.60
CA GLN A 363 0.41 38.39 -26.01
C GLN A 363 1.76 38.05 -25.36
N ARG A 364 2.63 39.05 -25.15
CA ARG A 364 3.91 38.89 -24.43
C ARG A 364 3.73 38.51 -22.96
N ILE A 365 2.71 39.04 -22.29
CA ILE A 365 2.37 38.68 -20.90
C ILE A 365 1.75 37.28 -20.90
N PHE A 366 0.91 36.98 -21.89
CA PHE A 366 0.31 35.66 -22.02
C PHE A 366 1.36 34.57 -22.20
N GLU A 367 2.39 34.77 -23.03
CA GLU A 367 3.48 33.81 -23.24
C GLU A 367 4.31 33.59 -21.96
N LYS A 368 4.57 34.65 -21.18
CA LYS A 368 5.20 34.54 -19.85
C LYS A 368 4.32 33.79 -18.84
N LEU A 369 3.00 33.99 -18.90
CA LEU A 369 2.03 33.38 -17.98
C LEU A 369 1.58 31.97 -18.39
N ALA A 370 1.72 31.58 -19.67
CA ALA A 370 1.24 30.31 -20.22
C ALA A 370 1.95 29.07 -19.65
N GLY A 371 3.07 29.26 -18.95
CA GLY A 371 3.75 28.22 -18.16
C GLY A 371 3.55 28.35 -16.64
N HIS A 372 2.95 29.45 -16.16
CA HIS A 372 2.89 29.77 -14.73
C HIS A 372 1.75 29.03 -14.02
N GLU A 373 2.06 28.43 -12.88
CA GLU A 373 1.16 27.48 -12.22
C GLU A 373 -0.09 28.09 -11.57
N THR A 374 -0.16 29.42 -11.49
CA THR A 374 -1.16 30.23 -10.78
C THR A 374 -2.27 30.79 -11.66
N LEU A 375 -2.19 30.56 -12.97
CA LEU A 375 -3.19 31.01 -13.92
C LEU A 375 -4.30 29.96 -14.09
N ILE A 376 -5.55 30.29 -13.76
CA ILE A 376 -6.71 29.44 -14.06
C ILE A 376 -7.32 29.91 -15.37
N GLN A 377 -7.24 29.07 -16.42
CA GLN A 377 -7.93 29.32 -17.69
C GLN A 377 -9.33 28.67 -17.69
N SER A 378 -10.35 29.42 -18.09
CA SER A 378 -11.68 28.89 -18.39
C SER A 378 -12.27 29.60 -19.61
N GLY A 379 -12.19 28.94 -20.78
CA GLY A 379 -12.64 29.52 -22.05
C GLY A 379 -11.79 30.72 -22.46
N GLN A 380 -12.43 31.87 -22.68
CA GLN A 380 -11.80 33.17 -23.01
C GLN A 380 -11.38 33.98 -21.77
N TRP A 381 -11.40 33.39 -20.57
CA TRP A 381 -11.14 34.11 -19.32
C TRP A 381 -9.95 33.50 -18.57
N TYR A 382 -9.12 34.37 -18.00
CA TYR A 382 -8.09 34.00 -17.05
C TYR A 382 -8.42 34.56 -15.68
N PHE A 383 -8.20 33.73 -14.66
CA PHE A 383 -8.26 34.13 -13.26
C PHE A 383 -6.87 34.01 -12.66
N ILE A 384 -6.46 35.08 -12.00
CA ILE A 384 -5.23 35.15 -11.25
C ILE A 384 -5.63 35.05 -9.78
N ILE A 385 -5.25 33.95 -9.11
CA ILE A 385 -5.39 33.84 -7.65
C ILE A 385 -4.39 34.86 -7.06
N SER A 386 -4.83 36.02 -6.59
CA SER A 386 -3.98 37.17 -6.18
C SER A 386 -3.21 36.90 -4.86
N GLY A 387 -2.13 37.62 -4.48
CA GLY A 387 -1.69 38.95 -4.95
C GLY A 387 -0.18 39.24 -5.12
N GLU A 388 0.76 38.42 -4.63
CA GLU A 388 2.21 38.73 -4.76
C GLU A 388 2.81 38.48 -6.16
N ILE A 389 2.18 37.60 -6.96
CA ILE A 389 2.72 37.16 -8.26
C ILE A 389 2.48 38.19 -9.38
N ILE A 390 1.45 39.03 -9.25
CA ILE A 390 1.23 40.14 -10.20
C ILE A 390 2.24 41.26 -9.92
N GLU A 391 2.48 41.62 -8.66
CA GLU A 391 3.45 42.66 -8.31
C GLU A 391 4.87 42.28 -8.77
N SER A 392 5.27 41.03 -8.60
CA SER A 392 6.57 40.53 -9.05
C SER A 392 6.70 40.31 -10.57
N ALA A 393 5.58 40.12 -11.30
CA ALA A 393 5.57 40.01 -12.76
C ALA A 393 5.33 41.34 -13.49
N LEU A 394 4.86 42.39 -12.80
CA LEU A 394 4.70 43.75 -13.32
C LEU A 394 5.88 44.68 -12.97
N LEU A 395 6.70 44.32 -11.99
CA LEU A 395 7.91 45.05 -11.60
C LEU A 395 9.22 44.46 -12.17
N ALA A 396 9.15 43.49 -13.09
CA ALA A 396 10.26 42.91 -13.84
C ALA A 396 9.92 42.80 -15.33
#